data_AF-A0A848VM81-F1
#
_entry.id   AF-A0A848VM81-F1
#
_cell.length_a   1.000
_cell.length_b   1.000
_cell.length_c   1.000
_cell.angle_alpha   90.00
_cell.angle_beta   90.00
_cell.angle_gamma   90.00
#
_symmetry.space_group_name_H-M   'P 1'
#
loop_
_entity.id
_entity.type
_entity.pdbx_description
1 polymer ?
#
loop_
_entity_poly.entity_id
_entity_poly.type
_entity_poly.pdbx_seq_one_letter_code
_entity_poly.pdbx_strand_id
1 'polypeptide(L)'
;MTLGIIILTIVTLLVLLLPAWPAFAEWRTGIDKHPLTISDTYADDHHVVARAFGKEVAEHLQTAVQSFLASGGQPGLGRVVLKEHYEVIGPHDDTTPDFENGVLPLVLVRNTLTQWPADRPLTRQTYVSGAFESQSSARIDRLFVDGEVRLGEETVTESWLHAERHIRALAGCQLNGSVEAGGFMQIWPACHFERLAATEIRFGDEWHWPEAHVPSRHTRHELPPLFRLNGRASRQGNVHQVDGNLTIPAGHVWTGDLIVRGKLRLAREARVEGSIKAEGDILFDRGSSVIGHAFSSSSIEVREGACIQGTVAAEDTLRVRWGAEIGTHEAPATATGTHVLMEQGSRVFGVVMAVESGRVALRTVARIAA
;
A
#
# COMPACT_ATOMS: atom_id res chain seq x y z
N MET A 1 -45.58 -45.12 -3.45
CA MET A 1 -45.19 -43.75 -3.04
C MET A 1 -43.82 -43.67 -2.36
N THR A 2 -43.40 -44.67 -1.59
CA THR A 2 -42.15 -44.64 -0.80
C THR A 2 -40.86 -44.68 -1.64
N LEU A 3 -40.81 -45.49 -2.70
CA LEU A 3 -39.61 -45.63 -3.52
C LEU A 3 -39.23 -44.35 -4.28
N GLY A 4 -40.23 -43.63 -4.80
CA GLY A 4 -40.01 -42.38 -5.56
C GLY A 4 -39.45 -41.26 -4.68
N ILE A 5 -39.90 -41.17 -3.43
CA ILE A 5 -39.40 -40.19 -2.46
C ILE A 5 -37.96 -40.50 -2.09
N ILE A 6 -37.63 -41.77 -1.85
CA ILE A 6 -36.26 -42.20 -1.52
C ILE A 6 -35.30 -41.86 -2.66
N ILE A 7 -35.67 -42.16 -3.91
CA ILE A 7 -34.84 -41.85 -5.09
C ILE A 7 -34.63 -40.33 -5.21
N LEU A 8 -35.69 -39.54 -5.06
CA LEU A 8 -35.59 -38.09 -5.13
C LEU A 8 -34.66 -37.55 -4.03
N THR A 9 -34.80 -38.01 -2.79
CA THR A 9 -33.93 -37.58 -1.68
C THR A 9 -32.47 -37.93 -1.91
N ILE A 10 -32.17 -39.13 -2.43
CA ILE A 10 -30.79 -39.54 -2.74
C ILE A 10 -30.21 -38.68 -3.85
N VAL A 11 -30.97 -38.42 -4.92
CA VAL A 11 -30.54 -37.56 -6.02
C VAL A 11 -30.29 -36.14 -5.53
N THR A 12 -31.18 -35.58 -4.70
CA THR A 12 -31.00 -34.25 -4.11
C THR A 12 -29.75 -34.17 -3.23
N LEU A 13 -29.51 -35.17 -2.39
CA LEU A 13 -28.29 -35.24 -1.56
C LEU A 13 -27.02 -35.34 -2.41
N LEU A 14 -27.04 -36.16 -3.47
CA LEU A 14 -25.91 -36.28 -4.39
C LEU A 14 -25.63 -34.95 -5.10
N VAL A 15 -26.66 -34.26 -5.60
CA VAL A 15 -26.51 -32.95 -6.26
C VAL A 15 -25.96 -31.89 -5.29
N LEU A 16 -26.38 -31.91 -4.02
CA LEU A 16 -25.88 -30.98 -3.00
C LEU A 16 -24.46 -31.29 -2.55
N LEU A 17 -24.07 -32.57 -2.47
CA LEU A 17 -22.78 -32.98 -1.93
C LEU A 17 -21.68 -33.12 -2.99
N LEU A 18 -22.03 -33.34 -4.27
CA LEU A 18 -21.04 -33.44 -5.36
C LEU A 18 -20.11 -32.21 -5.45
N PRO A 19 -20.62 -30.96 -5.37
CA PRO A 19 -19.79 -29.77 -5.44
C PRO A 19 -18.87 -29.60 -4.21
N ALA A 20 -19.25 -30.19 -3.07
CA ALA A 20 -18.48 -30.14 -1.83
C ALA A 20 -17.43 -31.27 -1.72
N TRP A 21 -17.48 -32.26 -2.61
CA TRP A 21 -16.54 -33.38 -2.62
C TRP A 21 -15.06 -32.98 -2.73
N PRO A 22 -14.66 -31.99 -3.57
CA PRO A 22 -13.27 -31.55 -3.64
C PRO A 22 -12.76 -31.02 -2.31
N ALA A 23 -13.55 -30.17 -1.62
CA ALA A 23 -13.20 -29.62 -0.32
C ALA A 23 -13.08 -30.72 0.76
N PHE A 24 -13.95 -31.73 0.72
CA PHE A 24 -13.89 -32.86 1.64
C PHE A 24 -12.67 -33.76 1.39
N ALA A 25 -12.27 -33.95 0.12
CA ALA A 25 -11.07 -34.69 -0.25
C ALA A 25 -9.79 -33.94 0.14
N GLU A 26 -9.80 -32.61 0.02
CA GLU A 26 -8.71 -31.72 0.41
C GLU A 26 -8.53 -31.69 1.94
N TRP A 27 -9.62 -31.52 2.70
CA TRP A 27 -9.60 -31.59 4.16
C TRP A 27 -9.03 -32.91 4.69
N ARG A 28 -9.29 -34.02 3.99
CA ARG A 28 -8.84 -35.36 4.39
C ARG A 28 -7.39 -35.67 4.02
N THR A 29 -6.82 -34.97 3.03
CA THR A 29 -5.44 -35.20 2.56
C THR A 29 -4.45 -34.17 3.09
N GLY A 30 -4.92 -33.03 3.62
CA GLY A 30 -4.08 -32.01 4.25
C GLY A 30 -3.10 -31.33 3.28
N ILE A 31 -3.35 -31.42 1.97
CA ILE A 31 -2.51 -30.87 0.92
C ILE A 31 -3.39 -29.96 0.07
N ASP A 32 -3.15 -28.65 0.17
CA ASP A 32 -3.71 -27.64 -0.72
C ASP A 32 -3.16 -27.89 -2.13
N LYS A 33 -3.98 -28.50 -3.00
CA LYS A 33 -3.48 -29.03 -4.28
C LYS A 33 -3.46 -28.00 -5.40
N HIS A 34 -4.16 -26.89 -5.24
CA HIS A 34 -4.12 -25.81 -6.22
C HIS A 34 -4.29 -24.48 -5.49
N PRO A 35 -3.23 -23.65 -5.40
CA PRO A 35 -3.41 -22.28 -4.94
C PRO A 35 -4.52 -21.66 -5.79
N LEU A 36 -5.57 -21.18 -5.12
CA LEU A 36 -6.63 -20.43 -5.77
C LEU A 36 -5.95 -19.37 -6.63
N THR A 37 -6.13 -19.45 -7.93
CA THR A 37 -5.65 -18.42 -8.85
C THR A 37 -6.44 -17.17 -8.51
N ILE A 38 -5.89 -16.34 -7.63
CA ILE A 38 -6.33 -14.97 -7.46
C ILE A 38 -6.02 -14.34 -8.82
N SER A 39 -7.04 -14.25 -9.67
CA SER A 39 -6.98 -13.38 -10.82
C SER A 39 -6.67 -11.98 -10.28
N ASP A 40 -5.61 -11.34 -10.77
CA ASP A 40 -5.21 -9.96 -10.42
C ASP A 40 -6.36 -8.93 -10.54
N THR A 41 -7.49 -9.35 -11.11
CA THR A 41 -8.74 -8.61 -11.31
C THR A 41 -9.57 -8.37 -10.03
N TYR A 42 -9.17 -8.88 -8.85
CA TYR A 42 -9.92 -8.70 -7.60
C TYR A 42 -9.27 -7.77 -6.56
N ALA A 43 -8.11 -7.17 -6.88
CA ALA A 43 -7.56 -6.07 -6.10
C ALA A 43 -8.14 -4.76 -6.65
N ASP A 44 -8.87 -4.01 -5.81
CA ASP A 44 -9.51 -2.71 -6.08
C ASP A 44 -8.96 -1.94 -7.30
N ASP A 45 -9.83 -1.80 -8.31
CA ASP A 45 -9.63 -1.41 -9.71
C ASP A 45 -9.11 0.04 -9.91
N HIS A 46 -8.94 0.82 -8.84
CA HIS A 46 -8.62 2.25 -8.93
C HIS A 46 -7.27 2.53 -9.60
N HIS A 47 -6.28 1.64 -9.43
CA HIS A 47 -4.97 1.72 -10.09
C HIS A 47 -5.06 1.61 -11.61
N VAL A 48 -5.81 0.58 -12.04
CA VAL A 48 -5.99 0.27 -13.45
C VAL A 48 -6.78 1.40 -14.09
N VAL A 49 -7.82 1.90 -13.40
CA VAL A 49 -8.64 3.03 -13.85
C VAL A 49 -7.83 4.32 -14.00
N ALA A 50 -7.03 4.71 -13.00
CA ALA A 50 -6.26 5.95 -13.06
C ALA A 50 -5.24 5.95 -14.21
N ARG A 51 -4.49 4.85 -14.38
CA ARG A 51 -3.53 4.71 -15.48
C ARG A 51 -4.21 4.56 -16.84
N ALA A 52 -5.32 3.83 -16.92
CA ALA A 52 -6.10 3.72 -18.15
C ALA A 52 -6.60 5.08 -18.59
N PHE A 53 -7.12 5.90 -17.67
CA PHE A 53 -7.52 7.28 -17.95
C PHE A 53 -6.34 8.14 -18.41
N GLY A 54 -5.21 8.11 -17.69
CA GLY A 54 -4.03 8.88 -18.09
C GLY A 54 -3.52 8.50 -19.48
N LYS A 55 -3.50 7.20 -19.79
CA LYS A 55 -3.12 6.68 -21.11
C LYS A 55 -4.13 7.10 -22.19
N GLU A 56 -5.43 6.93 -21.93
CA GLU A 56 -6.49 7.33 -22.86
C GLU A 56 -6.42 8.82 -23.15
N VAL A 57 -6.29 9.66 -22.10
CA VAL A 57 -6.12 11.09 -22.26
C VAL A 57 -4.84 11.36 -23.03
N ALA A 58 -3.67 10.82 -22.68
CA ALA A 58 -2.42 11.08 -23.40
C ALA A 58 -2.50 10.75 -24.91
N GLU A 59 -3.10 9.61 -25.29
CA GLU A 59 -3.31 9.21 -26.69
C GLU A 59 -4.23 10.21 -27.43
N HIS A 60 -5.31 10.65 -26.78
CA HIS A 60 -6.23 11.64 -27.32
C HIS A 60 -5.67 13.06 -27.29
N LEU A 61 -4.89 13.40 -26.26
CA LEU A 61 -4.27 14.69 -26.00
C LEU A 61 -3.17 14.93 -27.02
N GLN A 62 -2.39 13.91 -27.40
CA GLN A 62 -1.41 14.07 -28.46
C GLN A 62 -2.09 14.46 -29.77
N THR A 63 -3.22 13.85 -30.10
CA THR A 63 -4.01 14.19 -31.30
C THR A 63 -4.67 15.57 -31.18
N ALA A 64 -5.17 15.92 -30.00
CA ALA A 64 -5.87 17.16 -29.71
C ALA A 64 -4.93 18.38 -29.58
N VAL A 65 -3.79 18.21 -28.92
CA VAL A 65 -2.72 19.21 -28.81
C VAL A 65 -2.08 19.40 -30.17
N GLN A 66 -1.83 18.35 -30.95
CA GLN A 66 -1.35 18.52 -32.33
C GLN A 66 -2.36 19.25 -33.21
N SER A 67 -3.67 18.98 -33.07
CA SER A 67 -4.71 19.73 -33.80
C SER A 67 -4.92 21.16 -33.28
N PHE A 68 -4.74 21.40 -31.97
CA PHE A 68 -4.76 22.74 -31.36
C PHE A 68 -3.54 23.58 -31.78
N LEU A 69 -2.36 22.97 -31.82
CA LEU A 69 -1.14 23.60 -32.33
C LEU A 69 -1.23 23.81 -33.85
N ALA A 70 -1.80 22.87 -34.60
CA ALA A 70 -2.01 23.00 -36.05
C ALA A 70 -3.08 24.03 -36.44
N SER A 71 -4.05 24.31 -35.57
CA SER A 71 -5.01 25.42 -35.75
C SER A 71 -4.42 26.80 -35.41
N GLY A 72 -3.11 26.86 -35.14
CA GLY A 72 -2.35 28.11 -35.07
C GLY A 72 -2.37 28.78 -33.70
N GLY A 73 -2.76 28.07 -32.63
CA GLY A 73 -2.62 28.56 -31.26
C GLY A 73 -3.22 29.95 -31.03
N GLN A 74 -4.35 30.27 -31.68
CA GLN A 74 -4.95 31.58 -31.45
C GLN A 74 -5.32 31.72 -29.96
N PRO A 75 -4.83 32.77 -29.28
CA PRO A 75 -5.22 33.05 -27.89
C PRO A 75 -6.71 33.36 -27.89
N GLY A 76 -7.52 32.42 -27.40
CA GLY A 76 -8.99 32.54 -27.43
C GLY A 76 -9.76 31.22 -27.51
N LEU A 77 -9.12 30.11 -27.90
CA LEU A 77 -9.73 28.76 -27.78
C LEU A 77 -9.52 28.23 -26.35
N GLY A 78 -10.16 28.92 -25.40
CA GLY A 78 -9.98 28.62 -23.99
C GLY A 78 -10.56 27.28 -23.55
N ARG A 79 -11.67 26.89 -24.18
CA ARG A 79 -12.42 25.67 -23.87
C ARG A 79 -12.75 24.93 -25.16
N VAL A 80 -12.27 23.70 -25.31
CA VAL A 80 -12.58 22.84 -26.46
C VAL A 80 -13.19 21.55 -25.94
N VAL A 81 -14.36 21.19 -26.47
CA VAL A 81 -14.94 19.87 -26.20
C VAL A 81 -14.34 18.87 -27.19
N LEU A 82 -13.44 18.00 -26.74
CA LEU A 82 -12.88 16.97 -27.60
C LEU A 82 -13.84 15.79 -27.71
N LYS A 83 -14.27 15.50 -28.94
CA LYS A 83 -15.12 14.36 -29.30
C LYS A 83 -16.43 14.25 -28.50
N GLU A 84 -16.92 15.31 -27.83
CA GLU A 84 -18.03 15.25 -26.84
C GLU A 84 -17.71 14.52 -25.52
N HIS A 85 -16.47 14.07 -25.32
CA HIS A 85 -16.09 13.26 -24.15
C HIS A 85 -15.29 14.05 -23.10
N TYR A 86 -14.60 15.12 -23.50
CA TYR A 86 -13.70 15.86 -22.63
C TYR A 86 -13.90 17.36 -22.76
N GLU A 87 -13.75 18.07 -21.65
CA GLU A 87 -13.55 19.51 -21.66
C GLU A 87 -12.06 19.81 -21.52
N VAL A 88 -11.46 20.41 -22.54
CA VAL A 88 -10.04 20.78 -22.54
C VAL A 88 -9.90 22.27 -22.32
N ILE A 89 -8.99 22.63 -21.41
CA ILE A 89 -8.71 24.01 -21.06
C ILE A 89 -7.24 24.29 -21.28
N GLY A 90 -7.00 25.19 -22.22
CA GLY A 90 -5.68 25.50 -22.74
C GLY A 90 -4.84 26.36 -21.80
N PRO A 91 -3.53 26.47 -22.06
CA PRO A 91 -2.58 27.14 -21.17
C PRO A 91 -2.82 28.65 -21.03
N HIS A 92 -3.47 29.28 -22.02
CA HIS A 92 -3.78 30.73 -22.04
C HIS A 92 -5.22 31.05 -21.62
N ASP A 93 -5.98 30.06 -21.13
CA ASP A 93 -7.31 30.30 -20.61
C ASP A 93 -7.28 30.53 -19.10
N ASP A 94 -7.55 31.76 -18.71
CA ASP A 94 -7.77 32.19 -17.32
C ASP A 94 -9.24 32.02 -16.91
N THR A 95 -10.13 31.58 -17.81
CA THR A 95 -11.50 31.29 -17.42
C THR A 95 -11.49 30.17 -16.39
N THR A 96 -12.17 30.43 -15.29
CA THR A 96 -12.40 29.44 -14.25
C THR A 96 -13.49 28.50 -14.76
N PRO A 97 -13.16 27.22 -15.00
CA PRO A 97 -14.11 26.22 -15.47
C PRO A 97 -15.29 26.10 -14.50
N ASP A 98 -16.46 25.73 -15.02
CA ASP A 98 -17.57 25.32 -14.15
C ASP A 98 -17.27 23.91 -13.63
N PHE A 99 -16.68 23.86 -12.44
CA PHE A 99 -16.25 22.62 -11.79
C PHE A 99 -17.37 21.94 -11.01
N GLU A 100 -18.45 22.67 -10.69
CA GLU A 100 -19.56 22.13 -9.90
C GLU A 100 -20.62 21.46 -10.78
N ASN A 101 -20.89 22.00 -11.97
CA ASN A 101 -21.98 21.51 -12.84
C ASN A 101 -21.49 20.78 -14.10
N GLY A 102 -20.17 20.64 -14.28
CA GLY A 102 -19.60 19.96 -15.45
C GLY A 102 -19.77 18.44 -15.39
N VAL A 103 -20.30 17.84 -16.46
CA VAL A 103 -20.55 16.38 -16.53
C VAL A 103 -19.38 15.61 -17.16
N LEU A 104 -18.59 16.26 -18.03
CA LEU A 104 -17.48 15.61 -18.73
C LEU A 104 -16.22 15.53 -17.87
N PRO A 105 -15.32 14.57 -18.06
CA PRO A 105 -13.95 14.68 -17.59
C PRO A 105 -13.28 15.99 -18.05
N LEU A 106 -12.42 16.52 -17.20
CA LEU A 106 -11.70 17.77 -17.40
C LEU A 106 -10.24 17.49 -17.76
N VAL A 107 -9.71 18.24 -18.72
CA VAL A 107 -8.31 18.16 -19.12
C VAL A 107 -7.71 19.56 -19.07
N LEU A 108 -6.79 19.78 -18.14
CA LEU A 108 -6.06 21.02 -17.99
C LEU A 108 -4.69 20.88 -18.64
N VAL A 109 -4.49 21.57 -19.76
CA VAL A 109 -3.20 21.60 -20.45
C VAL A 109 -2.46 22.86 -19.99
N ARG A 110 -1.54 22.71 -19.04
CA ARG A 110 -0.72 23.82 -18.52
C ARG A 110 0.75 23.57 -18.82
N ASN A 111 1.47 24.62 -19.19
CA ASN A 111 2.94 24.58 -19.33
C ASN A 111 3.65 24.97 -18.02
N THR A 112 2.89 25.21 -16.95
CA THR A 112 3.33 25.75 -15.66
C THR A 112 2.62 25.03 -14.51
N LEU A 113 3.03 25.32 -13.28
CA LEU A 113 2.36 24.85 -12.06
C LEU A 113 0.88 25.25 -12.06
N THR A 114 0.01 24.27 -11.87
CA THR A 114 -1.42 24.47 -11.63
C THR A 114 -1.64 24.65 -10.14
N GLN A 115 -2.00 25.87 -9.72
CA GLN A 115 -2.38 26.15 -8.33
C GLN A 115 -3.89 26.00 -8.16
N TRP A 116 -4.32 25.17 -7.22
CA TRP A 116 -5.71 24.85 -6.98
C TRP A 116 -6.22 25.45 -5.67
N PRO A 117 -7.30 26.27 -5.70
CA PRO A 117 -7.78 26.96 -4.51
C PRO A 117 -8.62 26.06 -3.59
N ALA A 118 -8.68 26.40 -2.32
CA ALA A 118 -9.36 25.61 -1.28
C ALA A 118 -10.90 25.65 -1.38
N ASP A 119 -11.45 26.76 -1.86
CA ASP A 119 -12.89 27.04 -1.92
C ASP A 119 -13.60 26.34 -3.08
N ARG A 120 -12.88 25.55 -3.88
CA ARG A 120 -13.40 24.89 -5.08
C ARG A 120 -13.12 23.40 -5.07
N PRO A 121 -14.13 22.54 -4.86
CA PRO A 121 -13.94 21.11 -4.95
C PRO A 121 -13.68 20.68 -6.40
N LEU A 122 -12.70 19.81 -6.61
CA LEU A 122 -12.44 19.16 -7.89
C LEU A 122 -13.17 17.81 -7.94
N THR A 123 -14.45 17.85 -8.32
CA THR A 123 -15.35 16.68 -8.33
C THR A 123 -15.30 15.87 -9.63
N ARG A 124 -14.80 16.47 -10.71
CA ARG A 124 -14.69 15.85 -12.03
C ARG A 124 -13.40 15.05 -12.12
N GLN A 125 -13.45 13.95 -12.87
CA GLN A 125 -12.24 13.25 -13.30
C GLN A 125 -11.36 14.19 -14.13
N THR A 126 -10.17 14.48 -13.62
CA THR A 126 -9.34 15.57 -14.13
C THR A 126 -7.95 15.10 -14.49
N TYR A 127 -7.50 15.47 -15.68
CA TYR A 127 -6.11 15.33 -16.13
C TYR A 127 -5.42 16.69 -16.04
N VAL A 128 -4.21 16.75 -15.51
CA VAL A 128 -3.36 17.94 -15.49
C VAL A 128 -2.04 17.64 -16.18
N SER A 129 -1.72 18.43 -17.19
CA SER A 129 -0.36 18.48 -17.73
C SER A 129 0.48 19.46 -16.93
N GLY A 130 1.66 19.04 -16.49
CA GLY A 130 2.56 19.78 -15.62
C GLY A 130 2.45 19.40 -14.14
N ALA A 131 2.91 20.31 -13.27
CA ALA A 131 2.82 20.15 -11.82
C ALA A 131 1.47 20.65 -11.29
N PHE A 132 1.02 20.10 -10.17
CA PHE A 132 -0.20 20.50 -9.48
C PHE A 132 0.07 20.76 -8.00
N GLU A 133 -0.41 21.88 -7.48
CA GLU A 133 -0.37 22.23 -6.06
C GLU A 133 -1.75 22.66 -5.59
N SER A 134 -2.26 22.03 -4.53
CA SER A 134 -3.47 22.50 -3.85
C SER A 134 -3.15 23.41 -2.68
N GLN A 135 -4.02 24.39 -2.43
CA GLN A 135 -4.10 25.08 -1.16
C GLN A 135 -4.60 24.14 -0.05
N SER A 136 -4.43 24.55 1.20
CA SER A 136 -4.92 23.79 2.36
C SER A 136 -6.44 23.59 2.30
N SER A 137 -6.92 22.46 2.82
CA SER A 137 -8.34 22.09 2.89
C SER A 137 -9.04 21.91 1.54
N ALA A 138 -8.28 21.78 0.45
CA ALA A 138 -8.84 21.48 -0.87
C ALA A 138 -9.51 20.09 -0.90
N ARG A 139 -10.45 19.90 -1.82
CA ARG A 139 -11.13 18.61 -2.05
C ARG A 139 -10.93 18.15 -3.47
N ILE A 140 -10.46 16.92 -3.64
CA ILE A 140 -10.05 16.36 -4.92
C ILE A 140 -10.65 14.95 -5.06
N ASP A 141 -11.43 14.68 -6.09
CA ASP A 141 -12.03 13.35 -6.27
C ASP A 141 -11.12 12.40 -7.07
N ARG A 142 -10.90 12.73 -8.35
CA ARG A 142 -10.24 11.88 -9.34
C ARG A 142 -9.25 12.69 -10.16
N LEU A 143 -7.97 12.61 -9.81
CA LEU A 143 -6.94 13.47 -10.38
C LEU A 143 -5.76 12.67 -10.94
N PHE A 144 -5.47 12.87 -12.22
CA PHE A 144 -4.26 12.38 -12.88
C PHE A 144 -3.35 13.56 -13.23
N VAL A 145 -2.07 13.49 -12.85
CA VAL A 145 -1.07 14.52 -13.12
C VAL A 145 0.16 13.90 -13.76
N ASP A 146 0.57 14.39 -14.94
CA ASP A 146 1.77 13.89 -15.63
C ASP A 146 3.11 14.41 -15.04
N GLY A 147 3.02 15.34 -14.09
CA GLY A 147 4.14 15.87 -13.31
C GLY A 147 4.12 15.45 -11.84
N GLU A 148 4.45 16.41 -10.98
CA GLU A 148 4.46 16.26 -9.53
C GLU A 148 3.22 16.88 -8.89
N VAL A 149 2.83 16.34 -7.72
CA VAL A 149 1.68 16.80 -6.94
C VAL A 149 2.12 17.19 -5.54
N ARG A 150 1.68 18.37 -5.12
CA ARG A 150 1.80 18.84 -3.73
C ARG A 150 0.41 19.15 -3.19
N LEU A 151 -0.01 18.40 -2.17
CA LEU A 151 -1.28 18.62 -1.50
C LEU A 151 -1.06 19.54 -0.30
N GLY A 152 -1.77 20.66 -0.25
CA GLY A 152 -1.85 21.53 0.93
C GLY A 152 -2.35 20.78 2.17
N GLU A 153 -2.12 21.35 3.35
CA GLU A 153 -2.54 20.72 4.62
C GLU A 153 -4.05 20.43 4.62
N GLU A 154 -4.46 19.35 5.28
CA GLU A 154 -5.88 18.98 5.41
C GLU A 154 -6.63 18.77 4.07
N THR A 155 -5.91 18.54 2.97
CA THR A 155 -6.53 18.20 1.68
C THR A 155 -7.20 16.83 1.76
N VAL A 156 -8.37 16.70 1.15
CA VAL A 156 -9.12 15.43 1.05
C VAL A 156 -9.03 14.92 -0.39
N THR A 157 -8.57 13.68 -0.56
CA THR A 157 -8.76 12.91 -1.79
C THR A 157 -9.89 11.90 -1.59
N GLU A 158 -10.86 11.83 -2.50
CA GLU A 158 -12.06 11.00 -2.29
C GLU A 158 -11.95 9.60 -2.94
N SER A 159 -11.48 9.51 -4.20
CA SER A 159 -11.48 8.24 -4.95
C SER A 159 -10.09 7.77 -5.38
N TRP A 160 -9.38 8.60 -6.15
CA TRP A 160 -8.01 8.28 -6.55
C TRP A 160 -7.21 9.51 -6.99
N LEU A 161 -5.91 9.44 -6.75
CA LEU A 161 -4.94 10.44 -7.17
C LEU A 161 -3.69 9.76 -7.74
N HIS A 162 -3.30 10.15 -8.95
CA HIS A 162 -2.11 9.65 -9.60
C HIS A 162 -1.20 10.79 -10.01
N ALA A 163 0.10 10.64 -9.73
CA ALA A 163 1.15 11.49 -10.28
C ALA A 163 2.23 10.62 -10.93
N GLU A 164 2.60 10.92 -12.17
CA GLU A 164 3.70 10.22 -12.86
C GLU A 164 5.05 10.41 -12.15
N ARG A 165 5.23 11.53 -11.43
CA ARG A 165 6.45 11.83 -10.67
C ARG A 165 6.26 11.64 -9.16
N HIS A 166 6.23 12.73 -8.40
CA HIS A 166 6.29 12.69 -6.94
C HIS A 166 4.98 13.20 -6.35
N ILE A 167 4.60 12.63 -5.19
CA ILE A 167 3.48 13.14 -4.40
C ILE A 167 4.00 13.59 -3.04
N ARG A 168 3.60 14.78 -2.63
CA ARG A 168 3.83 15.30 -1.28
C ARG A 168 2.50 15.66 -0.66
N ALA A 169 2.07 14.91 0.36
CA ALA A 169 0.90 15.24 1.16
C ALA A 169 1.36 15.88 2.47
N LEU A 170 0.99 17.15 2.67
CA LEU A 170 1.25 17.86 3.91
C LEU A 170 0.35 17.36 5.05
N ALA A 171 0.51 17.91 6.24
CA ALA A 171 -0.11 17.37 7.46
C ALA A 171 -1.64 17.34 7.37
N GLY A 172 -2.24 16.31 7.98
CA GLY A 172 -3.70 16.22 8.16
C GLY A 172 -4.50 15.80 6.94
N CYS A 173 -3.87 15.51 5.79
CA CYS A 173 -4.60 15.08 4.59
C CYS A 173 -5.39 13.77 4.82
N GLN A 174 -6.56 13.67 4.20
CA GLN A 174 -7.36 12.44 4.14
C GLN A 174 -7.18 11.83 2.76
N LEU A 175 -6.33 10.81 2.65
CA LEU A 175 -5.95 10.18 1.39
C LEU A 175 -6.83 8.95 1.13
N ASN A 176 -8.12 9.18 0.84
CA ASN A 176 -9.07 8.09 0.63
C ASN A 176 -8.88 7.46 -0.77
N GLY A 177 -9.29 6.21 -0.89
CA GLY A 177 -9.09 5.39 -2.07
C GLY A 177 -7.61 5.14 -2.37
N SER A 178 -7.22 5.26 -3.64
CA SER A 178 -5.87 4.94 -4.11
C SER A 178 -5.06 6.21 -4.41
N VAL A 179 -3.91 6.37 -3.77
CA VAL A 179 -2.95 7.44 -4.06
C VAL A 179 -1.63 6.86 -4.55
N GLU A 180 -1.14 7.34 -5.70
CA GLU A 180 -0.08 6.70 -6.45
C GLU A 180 0.93 7.67 -7.04
N ALA A 181 2.22 7.39 -6.81
CA ALA A 181 3.32 8.14 -7.40
C ALA A 181 4.20 7.20 -8.24
N GLY A 182 4.56 7.60 -9.46
CA GLY A 182 5.55 6.89 -10.28
C GLY A 182 6.97 6.95 -9.71
N GLY A 183 7.28 7.99 -8.92
CA GLY A 183 8.52 8.18 -8.17
C GLY A 183 8.35 7.93 -6.67
N PHE A 184 8.84 8.83 -5.82
CA PHE A 184 8.62 8.76 -4.37
C PHE A 184 7.35 9.49 -3.93
N MET A 185 6.87 9.13 -2.74
CA MET A 185 5.76 9.74 -2.04
C MET A 185 6.20 10.15 -0.63
N GLN A 186 5.88 11.38 -0.22
CA GLN A 186 6.13 11.89 1.13
C GLN A 186 4.78 12.20 1.80
N ILE A 187 4.49 11.53 2.91
CA ILE A 187 3.22 11.69 3.64
C ILE A 187 3.51 12.20 5.05
N TRP A 188 3.02 13.40 5.36
CA TRP A 188 3.28 14.05 6.64
C TRP A 188 2.44 13.47 7.79
N PRO A 189 2.78 13.78 9.05
CA PRO A 189 2.00 13.35 10.20
C PRO A 189 0.55 13.84 10.18
N ALA A 190 -0.30 13.14 10.94
CA ALA A 190 -1.76 13.34 11.00
C ALA A 190 -2.53 13.03 9.71
N CYS A 191 -1.85 12.58 8.65
CA CYS A 191 -2.53 12.06 7.47
C CYS A 191 -3.21 10.72 7.75
N HIS A 192 -4.33 10.50 7.08
CA HIS A 192 -5.03 9.23 6.98
C HIS A 192 -4.91 8.69 5.56
N PHE A 193 -4.92 7.38 5.41
CA PHE A 193 -4.86 6.75 4.09
C PHE A 193 -5.57 5.39 4.08
N GLU A 194 -6.00 4.98 2.90
CA GLU A 194 -6.48 3.62 2.63
C GLU A 194 -5.43 2.85 1.84
N ARG A 195 -5.01 3.39 0.68
CA ARG A 195 -4.01 2.74 -0.16
C ARG A 195 -3.00 3.73 -0.75
N LEU A 196 -1.72 3.42 -0.55
CA LEU A 196 -0.59 4.17 -1.09
C LEU A 196 0.27 3.27 -1.97
N ALA A 197 0.74 3.76 -3.11
CA ALA A 197 1.74 3.08 -3.93
C ALA A 197 2.80 4.04 -4.47
N ALA A 198 4.06 3.71 -4.27
CA ALA A 198 5.19 4.44 -4.85
C ALA A 198 6.44 3.57 -4.90
N THR A 199 7.46 3.99 -5.65
CA THR A 199 8.80 3.35 -5.58
C THR A 199 9.39 3.43 -4.19
N GLU A 200 9.07 4.50 -3.45
CA GLU A 200 9.42 4.72 -2.06
C GLU A 200 8.35 5.61 -1.42
N ILE A 201 7.79 5.18 -0.29
CA ILE A 201 6.84 5.93 0.53
C ILE A 201 7.54 6.29 1.83
N ARG A 202 7.69 7.58 2.06
CA ARG A 202 8.33 8.16 3.24
C ARG A 202 7.28 8.78 4.14
N PHE A 203 7.21 8.30 5.37
CA PHE A 203 6.27 8.82 6.37
C PHE A 203 6.99 9.85 7.24
N GLY A 204 6.53 11.10 7.22
CA GLY A 204 7.16 12.22 7.93
C GLY A 204 7.34 13.47 7.09
N ASP A 205 7.99 14.47 7.69
CA ASP A 205 8.53 15.63 6.98
C ASP A 205 9.97 15.35 6.50
N GLU A 206 10.54 16.27 5.72
CA GLU A 206 11.90 16.12 5.15
C GLU A 206 13.01 16.21 6.20
N TRP A 207 12.72 16.76 7.37
CA TRP A 207 13.71 17.13 8.38
C TRP A 207 14.04 16.01 9.35
N HIS A 208 13.14 15.03 9.49
CA HIS A 208 13.24 13.99 10.50
C HIS A 208 13.46 12.62 9.85
N TRP A 209 14.55 12.50 9.08
CA TRP A 209 14.97 11.20 8.57
C TRP A 209 16.12 10.63 9.40
N PRO A 210 16.04 9.36 9.84
CA PRO A 210 17.21 8.71 10.41
C PRO A 210 18.29 8.61 9.33
N GLU A 211 19.56 8.80 9.73
CA GLU A 211 20.68 8.37 8.89
C GLU A 211 20.47 6.91 8.48
N ALA A 212 20.81 6.58 7.22
CA ALA A 212 20.64 5.23 6.69
C ALA A 212 21.20 4.21 7.69
N HIS A 213 20.35 3.29 8.16
CA HIS A 213 20.77 2.27 9.09
C HIS A 213 21.71 1.31 8.34
N VAL A 214 23.01 1.44 8.57
CA VAL A 214 23.98 0.45 8.10
C VAL A 214 23.70 -0.83 8.90
N PRO A 215 23.34 -1.95 8.27
CA PRO A 215 23.10 -3.19 9.01
C PRO A 215 24.32 -3.49 9.87
N SER A 216 24.12 -3.59 11.19
CA SER A 216 25.17 -4.04 12.10
C SER A 216 25.72 -5.35 11.57
N ARG A 217 27.05 -5.51 11.49
CA ARG A 217 27.68 -6.78 11.10
C ARG A 217 27.17 -7.87 12.05
N HIS A 218 26.22 -8.67 11.58
CA HIS A 218 25.69 -9.77 12.36
C HIS A 218 26.78 -10.82 12.54
N THR A 219 27.12 -11.11 13.79
CA THR A 219 27.97 -12.25 14.08
C THR A 219 27.07 -13.48 14.05
N ARG A 220 27.40 -14.47 13.20
CA ARG A 220 26.68 -15.74 13.16
C ARG A 220 26.93 -16.48 14.47
N HIS A 221 26.08 -16.27 15.46
CA HIS A 221 26.04 -17.12 16.64
C HIS A 221 25.21 -18.35 16.29
N GLU A 222 25.82 -19.54 16.40
CA GLU A 222 25.02 -20.75 16.55
C GLU A 222 24.10 -20.53 17.75
N LEU A 223 22.80 -20.77 17.58
CA LEU A 223 21.84 -20.67 18.67
C LEU A 223 22.37 -21.47 19.86
N PRO A 224 22.43 -20.91 21.08
CA PRO A 224 23.01 -21.60 22.22
C PRO A 224 22.31 -22.95 22.41
N PRO A 225 23.00 -24.00 22.91
CA PRO A 225 22.43 -25.34 23.07
C PRO A 225 21.15 -25.41 23.93
N LEU A 226 20.83 -24.34 24.68
CA LEU A 226 19.60 -24.16 25.47
C LEU A 226 18.41 -23.65 24.64
N PHE A 227 18.64 -23.15 23.42
CA PHE A 227 17.62 -22.89 22.40
C PHE A 227 17.19 -24.19 21.71
N ARG A 228 17.11 -25.29 22.47
CA ARG A 228 16.36 -26.46 22.03
C ARG A 228 14.91 -26.05 22.20
N LEU A 229 14.23 -25.83 21.09
CA LEU A 229 12.77 -25.78 21.04
C LEU A 229 12.26 -27.00 21.82
N ASN A 230 11.80 -26.79 23.05
CA ASN A 230 11.64 -27.84 24.06
C ASN A 230 10.53 -28.83 23.64
N GLY A 231 10.85 -29.82 22.80
CA GLY A 231 9.95 -30.91 22.37
C GLY A 231 8.69 -30.47 21.61
N ARG A 232 8.47 -29.17 21.43
CA ARG A 232 7.30 -28.54 20.80
C ARG A 232 7.62 -27.94 19.44
N ALA A 233 8.65 -28.47 18.79
CA ALA A 233 8.97 -28.05 17.44
C ALA A 233 9.18 -29.24 16.53
N SER A 234 8.63 -29.12 15.34
CA SER A 234 8.86 -30.04 14.24
C SER A 234 9.63 -29.32 13.14
N ARG A 235 10.38 -30.09 12.36
CA ARG A 235 11.11 -29.58 11.20
C ARG A 235 10.77 -30.42 9.99
N GLN A 236 10.39 -29.76 8.91
CA GLN A 236 10.21 -30.37 7.60
C GLN A 236 11.03 -29.59 6.58
N GLY A 237 12.17 -30.14 6.17
CA GLY A 237 13.10 -29.44 5.27
C GLY A 237 13.66 -28.16 5.90
N ASN A 238 13.42 -27.02 5.24
CA ASN A 238 13.84 -25.69 5.70
C ASN A 238 12.78 -24.99 6.58
N VAL A 239 11.64 -25.64 6.81
CA VAL A 239 10.54 -25.07 7.60
C VAL A 239 10.58 -25.62 9.01
N HIS A 240 10.49 -24.72 9.97
CA HIS A 240 10.46 -25.03 11.39
C HIS A 240 9.12 -24.58 11.97
N GLN A 241 8.37 -25.54 12.53
CA GLN A 241 7.15 -25.24 13.27
C GLN A 241 7.45 -25.24 14.77
N VAL A 242 6.92 -24.27 15.50
CA VAL A 242 7.04 -24.14 16.95
C VAL A 242 5.66 -23.99 17.56
N ASP A 243 5.29 -24.89 18.46
CA ASP A 243 4.05 -24.83 19.21
C ASP A 243 4.26 -23.97 20.48
N GLY A 244 3.54 -22.84 20.54
CA GLY A 244 3.67 -21.83 21.59
C GLY A 244 4.51 -20.63 21.18
N ASN A 245 4.92 -19.83 22.16
CA ASN A 245 5.65 -18.58 21.92
C ASN A 245 7.13 -18.84 21.61
N LEU A 246 7.71 -18.00 20.76
CA LEU A 246 9.12 -18.04 20.39
C LEU A 246 9.77 -16.66 20.53
N THR A 247 11.00 -16.63 21.02
CA THR A 247 11.84 -15.42 20.99
C THR A 247 13.18 -15.76 20.38
N ILE A 248 13.52 -15.16 19.23
CA ILE A 248 14.88 -15.22 18.70
C ILE A 248 15.75 -14.26 19.52
N PRO A 249 16.80 -14.74 20.21
CA PRO A 249 17.59 -13.89 21.12
C PRO A 249 18.37 -12.80 20.37
N ALA A 250 18.80 -11.78 21.11
CA ALA A 250 19.46 -10.61 20.52
C ALA A 250 20.74 -10.99 19.77
N GLY A 251 20.96 -10.38 18.61
CA GLY A 251 22.14 -10.63 17.75
C GLY A 251 22.21 -12.02 17.11
N HIS A 252 21.22 -12.90 17.31
CA HIS A 252 21.23 -14.24 16.74
C HIS A 252 20.67 -14.27 15.33
N VAL A 253 21.18 -15.20 14.52
CA VAL A 253 20.69 -15.45 13.16
C VAL A 253 19.95 -16.78 13.12
N TRP A 254 18.71 -16.73 12.65
CA TRP A 254 17.92 -17.91 12.30
C TRP A 254 17.94 -18.10 10.79
N THR A 255 18.20 -19.32 10.32
CA THR A 255 18.11 -19.65 8.89
C THR A 255 17.01 -20.69 8.70
N GLY A 256 16.09 -20.39 7.78
CA GLY A 256 14.92 -21.23 7.49
C GLY A 256 13.60 -20.52 7.78
N ASP A 257 12.53 -21.04 7.20
CA ASP A 257 11.19 -20.53 7.40
C ASP A 257 10.67 -20.94 8.79
N LEU A 258 9.88 -20.06 9.40
CA LEU A 258 9.44 -20.22 10.78
C LEU A 258 7.92 -20.08 10.88
N ILE A 259 7.26 -21.10 11.41
CA ILE A 259 5.82 -21.11 11.70
C ILE A 259 5.64 -21.22 13.22
N VAL A 260 5.06 -20.21 13.86
CA VAL A 260 4.90 -20.13 15.32
C VAL A 260 3.42 -20.15 15.68
N ARG A 261 2.96 -21.17 16.41
CA ARG A 261 1.59 -21.27 16.96
C ARG A 261 1.45 -20.51 18.27
N GLY A 262 1.81 -19.24 18.22
CA GLY A 262 1.91 -18.35 19.37
C GLY A 262 2.53 -17.02 18.97
N LYS A 263 3.02 -16.27 19.96
CA LYS A 263 3.69 -14.98 19.74
C LYS A 263 5.15 -15.19 19.32
N LEU A 264 5.63 -14.39 18.39
CA LEU A 264 7.03 -14.38 17.95
C LEU A 264 7.68 -13.04 18.28
N ARG A 265 8.85 -13.07 18.91
CA ARG A 265 9.69 -11.89 19.11
C ARG A 265 11.07 -12.09 18.49
N LEU A 266 11.48 -11.18 17.63
CA LEU A 266 12.89 -11.04 17.25
C LEU A 266 13.47 -9.97 18.16
N ALA A 267 14.38 -10.35 19.06
CA ALA A 267 15.03 -9.41 19.95
C ALA A 267 16.00 -8.48 19.17
N ARG A 268 16.56 -7.49 19.86
CA ARG A 268 17.45 -6.48 19.26
C ARG A 268 18.51 -7.11 18.36
N GLU A 269 18.63 -6.62 17.12
CA GLU A 269 19.61 -7.07 16.12
C GLU A 269 19.54 -8.57 15.78
N ALA A 270 18.48 -9.28 16.18
CA ALA A 270 18.21 -10.63 15.72
C ALA A 270 17.85 -10.62 14.24
N ARG A 271 18.23 -11.67 13.51
CA ARG A 271 18.01 -11.80 12.08
C ARG A 271 17.35 -13.12 11.74
N VAL A 272 16.40 -13.09 10.82
CA VAL A 272 15.84 -14.29 10.19
C VAL A 272 16.15 -14.26 8.70
N GLU A 273 16.76 -15.33 8.20
CA GLU A 273 16.99 -15.61 6.78
C GLU A 273 15.97 -16.67 6.35
N GLY A 274 14.78 -16.20 5.97
CA GLY A 274 13.59 -17.02 5.75
C GLY A 274 12.32 -16.23 6.03
N SER A 275 11.18 -16.80 5.67
CA SER A 275 9.87 -16.20 5.94
C SER A 275 9.34 -16.61 7.30
N ILE A 276 8.58 -15.73 7.94
CA ILE A 276 7.96 -15.97 9.24
C ILE A 276 6.44 -15.92 9.14
N LYS A 277 5.78 -16.84 9.84
CA LYS A 277 4.35 -16.84 10.10
C LYS A 277 4.10 -17.07 11.58
N ALA A 278 3.24 -16.27 12.20
CA ALA A 278 2.80 -16.48 13.57
C ALA A 278 1.28 -16.41 13.70
N GLU A 279 0.70 -17.27 14.53
CA GLU A 279 -0.72 -17.19 14.88
C GLU A 279 -0.99 -16.01 15.83
N GLY A 280 -0.02 -15.65 16.68
CA GLY A 280 -0.09 -14.49 17.57
C GLY A 280 0.74 -13.31 17.07
N ASP A 281 0.94 -12.33 17.95
CA ASP A 281 1.68 -11.11 17.63
C ASP A 281 3.12 -11.40 17.19
N ILE A 282 3.60 -10.64 16.20
CA ILE A 282 5.01 -10.58 15.83
C ILE A 282 5.60 -9.25 16.28
N LEU A 283 6.66 -9.33 17.07
CA LEU A 283 7.41 -8.17 17.52
C LEU A 283 8.83 -8.20 16.97
N PHE A 284 9.17 -7.22 16.15
CA PHE A 284 10.53 -6.93 15.73
C PHE A 284 11.10 -5.84 16.64
N ASP A 285 12.05 -6.19 17.51
CA ASP A 285 12.76 -5.19 18.30
C ASP A 285 13.76 -4.40 17.45
N ARG A 286 14.34 -3.37 18.07
CA ARG A 286 15.27 -2.43 17.45
C ARG A 286 16.34 -3.13 16.60
N GLY A 287 16.48 -2.70 15.34
CA GLY A 287 17.51 -3.20 14.42
C GLY A 287 17.39 -4.68 14.06
N SER A 288 16.31 -5.37 14.44
CA SER A 288 16.09 -6.75 14.00
C SER A 288 15.74 -6.80 12.52
N SER A 289 16.04 -7.90 11.83
CA SER A 289 15.86 -7.99 10.39
C SER A 289 15.29 -9.32 9.91
N VAL A 290 14.55 -9.27 8.81
CA VAL A 290 14.05 -10.45 8.09
C VAL A 290 14.36 -10.33 6.61
N ILE A 291 15.05 -11.33 6.09
CA ILE A 291 15.20 -11.57 4.65
C ILE A 291 14.15 -12.60 4.27
N GLY A 292 12.97 -12.11 3.90
CA GLY A 292 11.79 -12.91 3.66
C GLY A 292 10.53 -12.14 4.01
N HIS A 293 9.43 -12.86 4.11
CA HIS A 293 8.11 -12.29 4.39
C HIS A 293 7.73 -12.43 5.86
N ALA A 294 6.79 -11.60 6.34
CA ALA A 294 6.24 -11.69 7.69
C ALA A 294 4.72 -11.67 7.70
N PHE A 295 4.11 -12.70 8.28
CA PHE A 295 2.66 -12.85 8.35
C PHE A 295 2.19 -13.12 9.78
N SER A 296 1.22 -12.37 10.28
CA SER A 296 0.60 -12.61 11.58
C SER A 296 -0.92 -12.68 11.45
N SER A 297 -1.54 -13.66 12.12
CA SER A 297 -2.99 -13.69 12.33
C SER A 297 -3.45 -12.78 13.49
N SER A 298 -2.58 -11.90 13.96
CA SER A 298 -2.84 -10.88 14.96
C SER A 298 -2.15 -9.58 14.52
N SER A 299 -1.40 -8.94 15.42
CA SER A 299 -0.67 -7.69 15.15
C SER A 299 0.81 -7.91 14.84
N ILE A 300 1.38 -7.00 14.05
CA ILE A 300 2.82 -6.89 13.81
C ILE A 300 3.31 -5.52 14.28
N GLU A 301 4.33 -5.49 15.15
CA GLU A 301 5.04 -4.26 15.52
C GLU A 301 6.49 -4.31 15.01
N VAL A 302 6.83 -3.39 14.10
CA VAL A 302 8.16 -3.19 13.53
C VAL A 302 8.83 -2.01 14.24
N ARG A 303 9.70 -2.28 15.23
CA ARG A 303 10.31 -1.22 16.05
C ARG A 303 11.49 -0.53 15.37
N GLU A 304 12.06 0.43 16.08
CA GLU A 304 13.07 1.36 15.60
C GLU A 304 14.18 0.69 14.77
N GLY A 305 14.37 1.12 13.53
CA GLY A 305 15.45 0.61 12.68
C GLY A 305 15.33 -0.86 12.26
N ALA A 306 14.22 -1.55 12.55
CA ALA A 306 14.03 -2.92 12.09
C ALA A 306 13.69 -2.95 10.59
N CYS A 307 14.17 -3.97 9.89
CA CYS A 307 14.08 -4.07 8.43
C CYS A 307 13.46 -5.38 7.99
N ILE A 308 12.46 -5.33 7.12
CA ILE A 308 11.84 -6.52 6.53
C ILE A 308 11.91 -6.40 5.02
N GLN A 309 12.64 -7.29 4.35
CA GLN A 309 12.85 -7.17 2.91
C GLN A 309 11.61 -7.56 2.08
N GLY A 310 10.76 -8.45 2.58
CA GLY A 310 9.58 -8.93 1.87
C GLY A 310 8.27 -8.34 2.40
N THR A 311 7.17 -8.81 1.82
CA THR A 311 5.80 -8.51 2.23
C THR A 311 5.56 -8.71 3.73
N VAL A 312 4.81 -7.77 4.33
CA VAL A 312 4.35 -7.80 5.71
C VAL A 312 2.83 -7.72 5.72
N ALA A 313 2.18 -8.68 6.38
CA ALA A 313 0.72 -8.68 6.55
C ALA A 313 0.32 -9.04 7.98
N ALA A 314 -0.52 -8.21 8.58
CA ALA A 314 -1.13 -8.44 9.88
C ALA A 314 -2.65 -8.50 9.72
N GLU A 315 -3.33 -9.49 10.31
CA GLU A 315 -4.81 -9.53 10.26
C GLU A 315 -5.45 -8.40 11.07
N ASP A 316 -4.79 -7.90 12.12
CA ASP A 316 -5.27 -6.78 12.94
C ASP A 316 -4.46 -5.50 12.68
N THR A 317 -3.42 -5.24 13.48
CA THR A 317 -2.69 -3.98 13.43
C THR A 317 -1.26 -4.18 12.92
N LEU A 318 -0.87 -3.43 11.90
CA LEU A 318 0.52 -3.24 11.50
C LEU A 318 1.03 -1.89 12.01
N ARG A 319 2.02 -1.90 12.91
CA ARG A 319 2.68 -0.69 13.40
C ARG A 319 4.13 -0.65 12.97
N VAL A 320 4.52 0.40 12.26
CA VAL A 320 5.89 0.61 11.76
C VAL A 320 6.47 1.86 12.42
N ARG A 321 7.56 1.69 13.17
CA ARG A 321 8.16 2.74 14.01
C ARG A 321 9.26 3.50 13.29
N TRP A 322 9.75 4.56 13.93
CA TRP A 322 10.85 5.40 13.46
C TRP A 322 12.04 4.61 12.88
N GLY A 323 12.42 4.89 11.64
CA GLY A 323 13.56 4.27 10.97
C GLY A 323 13.36 2.81 10.58
N ALA A 324 12.20 2.22 10.83
CA ALA A 324 11.88 0.91 10.30
C ALA A 324 11.60 0.97 8.79
N GLU A 325 11.96 -0.11 8.10
CA GLU A 325 11.87 -0.20 6.64
C GLU A 325 11.22 -1.53 6.22
N ILE A 326 10.32 -1.45 5.24
CA ILE A 326 9.70 -2.61 4.60
C ILE A 326 9.94 -2.56 3.09
N GLY A 327 10.48 -3.63 2.52
CA GLY A 327 10.89 -3.70 1.12
C GLY A 327 12.24 -3.01 0.86
N THR A 328 12.66 -3.04 -0.40
CA THR A 328 13.78 -2.26 -0.94
C THR A 328 13.45 -1.77 -2.35
N HIS A 329 14.27 -0.90 -2.94
CA HIS A 329 14.11 -0.53 -4.35
C HIS A 329 14.23 -1.73 -5.31
N GLU A 330 15.08 -2.71 -4.98
CA GLU A 330 15.32 -3.91 -5.79
C GLU A 330 14.23 -4.97 -5.59
N ALA A 331 13.62 -4.99 -4.40
CA ALA A 331 12.55 -5.89 -4.02
C ALA A 331 11.44 -5.11 -3.30
N PRO A 332 10.56 -4.40 -4.07
CA PRO A 332 9.40 -3.75 -3.49
C PRO A 332 8.52 -4.74 -2.76
N ALA A 333 7.92 -4.30 -1.67
CA ALA A 333 7.08 -5.10 -0.80
C ALA A 333 5.68 -4.49 -0.65
N THR A 334 4.77 -5.30 -0.13
CA THR A 334 3.46 -4.85 0.32
C THR A 334 3.44 -4.87 1.85
N ALA A 335 2.96 -3.79 2.46
CA ALA A 335 2.69 -3.67 3.88
C ALA A 335 1.17 -3.53 4.07
N THR A 336 0.54 -4.50 4.72
CA THR A 336 -0.93 -4.51 4.88
C THR A 336 -1.38 -4.87 6.29
N GLY A 337 -2.51 -4.29 6.70
CA GLY A 337 -3.27 -4.71 7.87
C GLY A 337 -4.63 -4.06 7.96
N THR A 338 -5.47 -4.51 8.90
CA THR A 338 -6.78 -3.87 9.15
C THR A 338 -6.60 -2.44 9.61
N HIS A 339 -5.70 -2.24 10.57
CA HIS A 339 -5.21 -0.93 10.99
C HIS A 339 -3.73 -0.81 10.69
N VAL A 340 -3.32 0.26 9.99
CA VAL A 340 -1.91 0.54 9.71
C VAL A 340 -1.50 1.84 10.38
N LEU A 341 -0.48 1.78 11.24
CA LEU A 341 0.10 2.94 11.89
C LEU A 341 1.57 3.11 11.48
N MET A 342 1.83 4.17 10.73
CA MET A 342 3.17 4.54 10.28
C MET A 342 3.68 5.70 11.14
N GLU A 343 4.77 5.49 11.88
CA GLU A 343 5.42 6.57 12.61
C GLU A 343 6.29 7.39 11.64
N GLN A 344 6.40 8.69 11.90
CA GLN A 344 7.37 9.56 11.25
C GLN A 344 8.76 8.90 11.23
N GLY A 345 9.48 9.05 10.12
CA GLY A 345 10.79 8.44 9.87
C GLY A 345 10.75 6.99 9.40
N SER A 346 9.58 6.38 9.19
CA SER A 346 9.46 5.02 8.62
C SER A 346 9.34 5.03 7.09
N ARG A 347 9.64 3.88 6.47
CA ARG A 347 9.60 3.66 5.02
C ARG A 347 8.89 2.40 4.60
N VAL A 348 8.27 2.48 3.43
CA VAL A 348 7.89 1.31 2.65
C VAL A 348 8.29 1.53 1.19
N PHE A 349 8.92 0.53 0.57
CA PHE A 349 9.16 0.50 -0.87
C PHE A 349 8.07 -0.35 -1.51
N GLY A 350 7.21 0.24 -2.34
CA GLY A 350 6.07 -0.44 -2.95
C GLY A 350 4.72 0.04 -2.43
N VAL A 351 3.98 -0.84 -1.77
CA VAL A 351 2.55 -0.64 -1.45
C VAL A 351 2.30 -0.65 0.05
N VAL A 352 1.48 0.30 0.52
CA VAL A 352 0.87 0.25 1.86
C VAL A 352 -0.64 0.25 1.73
N MET A 353 -1.30 -0.66 2.43
CA MET A 353 -2.76 -0.82 2.40
C MET A 353 -3.31 -1.00 3.80
N ALA A 354 -4.31 -0.20 4.15
CA ALA A 354 -5.09 -0.35 5.36
C ALA A 354 -6.54 -0.67 5.01
N VAL A 355 -7.08 -1.76 5.55
CA VAL A 355 -8.45 -2.20 5.23
C VAL A 355 -9.49 -1.26 5.86
N GLU A 356 -9.26 -0.83 7.10
CA GLU A 356 -10.17 0.06 7.81
C GLU A 356 -9.56 1.42 8.15
N SER A 357 -8.27 1.46 8.54
CA SER A 357 -7.65 2.75 8.87
C SER A 357 -6.14 2.77 8.74
N GLY A 358 -5.61 3.57 7.82
CA GLY A 358 -4.20 3.94 7.77
C GLY A 358 -3.98 5.31 8.40
N ARG A 359 -2.94 5.46 9.24
CA ARG A 359 -2.59 6.73 9.87
C ARG A 359 -1.09 6.96 9.94
N VAL A 360 -0.70 8.23 9.84
CA VAL A 360 0.68 8.68 10.05
C VAL A 360 0.78 9.41 11.39
N ALA A 361 1.58 8.89 12.31
CA ALA A 361 1.77 9.47 13.63
C ALA A 361 3.10 10.24 13.73
N LEU A 362 3.10 11.28 14.56
CA LEU A 362 4.34 11.89 15.03
C LEU A 362 5.17 10.86 15.82
N ARG A 363 6.50 11.03 15.77
CA ARG A 363 7.39 10.21 16.59
C ARG A 363 7.03 10.38 18.06
N THR A 364 6.67 9.29 18.71
CA THR A 364 6.51 9.29 20.16
C THR A 364 7.89 9.13 20.79
N VAL A 365 8.56 10.23 21.09
CA VAL A 365 9.76 10.19 21.93
C VAL A 365 9.28 9.93 23.35
N ALA A 366 9.49 8.73 23.87
CA ALA A 366 9.28 8.47 25.29
C ALA A 366 10.12 9.49 26.07
N ARG A 367 9.47 10.41 26.79
CA ARG A 367 10.15 11.24 27.79
C ARG A 367 10.79 10.26 28.77
N ILE A 368 12.11 10.14 28.73
CA ILE A 368 12.87 9.50 29.80
C ILE A 368 12.59 10.36 31.03
N ALA A 369 11.74 9.86 31.93
CA ALA A 369 11.68 10.39 33.28
C ALA A 369 13.06 10.14 33.88
N ALA A 370 13.77 11.24 34.13
CA ALA A 370 15.08 11.24 34.79
C ALA A 370 14.96 10.76 36.23
#